data_AF-R7N2E1-F1
#
_entry.id   AF-R7N2E1-F1
#
_cell.length_a   1.000
_cell.length_b   1.000
_cell.length_c   1.000
_cell.angle_alpha   90.00
_cell.angle_beta   90.00
_cell.angle_gamma   90.00
#
_symmetry.space_group_name_H-M   'P 1'
#
loop_
_entity.id
_entity.type
_entity.pdbx_description
1 polymer ?
#
loop_
_entity_poly.entity_id
_entity_poly.type
_entity_poly.pdbx_seq_one_letter_code
_entity_poly.pdbx_strand_id
1 'polypeptide(L)'
;MEQSNETINNSVNTEEGKEEQTDTMGILDKFCWPGFLMPQFWGICNGMPVGMIAFIPIFAPIMSLAFGFGGYRSAYEKIRKSKMEFYDLQTKWQKAAIIYIGALLSLLLLLVSGRVINYVSNKNEVAGIVEEYEAKKEQTIEKAETLLEEENLKKYIGDFDFVPESELEISENGNLWHIQNGYRYQELSARIIDFREDMPYITKATQYFFIGDGWMIWMSLSVDENFDITESKFYILAPEEVEAMYGSGLSIDGSRWMEYMDRETMDRILKERE
;
A
#
# COMPACT_ATOMS: atom_id res chain seq x y z
N MET A 1 -16.33 88.73 61.59
CA MET A 1 -15.31 88.04 60.78
C MET A 1 -15.69 86.57 60.85
N GLU A 2 -16.58 86.07 59.96
CA GLU A 2 -16.25 85.57 58.61
C GLU A 2 -15.09 84.55 58.67
N GLN A 3 -15.22 83.28 58.27
CA GLN A 3 -15.98 82.66 57.17
C GLN A 3 -16.20 81.15 57.47
N SER A 4 -17.41 80.60 57.27
CA SER A 4 -17.83 79.71 56.14
C SER A 4 -17.36 78.24 56.28
N ASN A 5 -18.24 77.30 56.66
CA ASN A 5 -18.97 76.33 55.78
C ASN A 5 -18.02 75.45 54.93
N GLU A 6 -18.12 74.12 54.86
CA GLU A 6 -19.32 73.30 54.71
C GLU A 6 -18.97 71.80 54.84
N THR A 7 -19.94 71.00 55.25
CA THR A 7 -19.92 69.53 55.31
C THR A 7 -20.06 68.92 53.93
N ILE A 8 -19.17 67.99 53.53
CA ILE A 8 -19.47 67.01 52.46
C ILE A 8 -18.99 65.62 52.89
N ASN A 9 -19.97 64.78 53.25
CA ASN A 9 -19.88 63.33 53.16
C ASN A 9 -19.62 62.94 51.70
N ASN A 10 -18.61 62.14 51.43
CA ASN A 10 -18.64 61.24 50.28
C ASN A 10 -17.87 59.95 50.61
N SER A 11 -18.66 58.89 50.74
CA SER A 11 -18.26 57.50 50.60
C SER A 11 -17.50 57.31 49.29
N VAL A 12 -16.18 57.16 49.36
CA VAL A 12 -15.42 56.58 48.25
C VAL A 12 -15.46 55.08 48.46
N ASN A 13 -16.43 54.48 47.76
CA ASN A 13 -16.56 53.04 47.63
C ASN A 13 -15.29 52.45 47.03
N THR A 14 -14.96 51.31 47.60
CA THR A 14 -14.00 50.28 47.21
C THR A 14 -14.04 49.97 45.71
N GLU A 15 -13.01 50.37 44.96
CA GLU A 15 -12.77 49.88 43.58
C GLU A 15 -11.49 49.05 43.43
N GLU A 16 -10.64 48.92 44.46
CA GLU A 16 -9.45 48.05 44.39
C GLU A 16 -9.75 46.56 44.63
N GLY A 17 -11.00 46.18 44.87
CA GLY A 17 -11.41 44.79 45.15
C GLY A 17 -12.13 44.06 44.01
N LYS A 18 -12.36 44.72 42.85
CA LYS A 18 -13.18 44.15 41.77
C LYS A 18 -12.39 43.66 40.56
N GLU A 19 -11.19 44.17 40.29
CA GLU A 19 -10.44 43.74 39.10
C GLU A 19 -9.73 42.37 39.28
N GLU A 20 -9.41 41.95 40.51
CA GLU A 20 -8.71 40.67 40.75
C GLU A 20 -9.65 39.43 40.72
N GLN A 21 -10.97 39.63 40.81
CA GLN A 21 -11.96 38.53 40.73
C GLN A 21 -12.33 38.15 39.29
N THR A 22 -12.20 39.07 38.33
CA THR A 22 -12.65 38.86 36.95
C THR A 22 -11.71 38.00 36.11
N ASP A 23 -10.40 38.01 36.39
CA ASP A 23 -9.42 37.34 35.53
C ASP A 23 -9.09 35.89 35.95
N THR A 24 -9.67 35.45 37.06
CA THR A 24 -9.37 34.13 37.63
C THR A 24 -10.52 33.12 37.44
N MET A 25 -11.54 33.42 36.63
CA MET A 25 -12.62 32.47 36.30
C MET A 25 -12.28 31.60 35.06
N GLY A 26 -11.23 31.98 34.32
CA GLY A 26 -10.96 31.41 32.99
C GLY A 26 -10.41 29.98 32.92
N ILE A 27 -10.09 29.27 34.01
CA ILE A 27 -9.66 27.85 33.94
C ILE A 27 -10.80 26.86 34.17
N LEU A 28 -11.79 27.24 34.97
CA LEU A 28 -12.85 26.31 35.39
C LEU A 28 -13.78 25.95 34.22
N ASP A 29 -13.90 26.86 33.26
CA ASP A 29 -14.68 26.70 32.04
C ASP A 29 -13.84 26.22 30.84
N LYS A 30 -12.54 25.99 31.04
CA LYS A 30 -11.67 25.42 30.00
C LYS A 30 -11.85 23.91 29.91
N PHE A 31 -11.60 23.38 28.71
CA PHE A 31 -11.56 21.94 28.50
C PHE A 31 -10.46 21.29 29.34
N CYS A 32 -10.85 20.28 30.14
CA CYS A 32 -9.97 19.53 31.00
C CYS A 32 -9.33 18.37 30.23
N TRP A 33 -8.23 18.66 29.54
CA TRP A 33 -7.43 17.65 28.83
C TRP A 33 -7.04 16.44 29.68
N PRO A 34 -6.60 16.58 30.95
CA PRO A 34 -6.29 15.44 31.80
C PRO A 34 -7.52 14.57 32.10
N GLY A 35 -8.67 15.20 32.36
CA GLY A 35 -9.93 14.50 32.57
C GLY A 35 -10.43 13.79 31.32
N PHE A 36 -10.16 14.34 30.13
CA PHE A 36 -10.49 13.71 28.87
C PHE A 36 -9.56 12.53 28.52
N LEU A 37 -8.25 12.70 28.65
CA LEU A 37 -7.26 11.71 28.22
C LEU A 37 -7.08 10.55 29.22
N MET A 38 -7.29 10.81 30.51
CA MET A 38 -7.14 9.82 31.57
C MET A 38 -8.22 10.00 32.66
N PRO A 39 -9.51 9.87 32.30
CA PRO A 39 -10.63 10.10 33.22
C PRO A 39 -10.53 9.28 34.51
N GLN A 40 -10.04 8.04 34.44
CA GLN A 40 -9.87 7.15 35.58
C GLN A 40 -8.87 7.68 36.61
N PHE A 41 -7.68 8.11 36.15
CA PHE A 41 -6.61 8.57 37.05
C PHE A 41 -6.88 9.98 37.53
N TRP A 42 -7.24 10.87 36.60
CA TRP A 42 -7.50 12.25 36.94
C TRP A 42 -8.74 12.41 37.83
N GLY A 43 -9.83 11.69 37.55
CA GLY A 43 -11.07 11.77 38.34
C GLY A 43 -10.86 11.32 39.79
N ILE A 44 -10.27 10.15 40.02
CA ILE A 44 -10.04 9.61 41.37
C ILE A 44 -9.16 10.56 42.18
N CYS A 45 -8.04 11.00 41.60
CA CYS A 45 -7.09 11.86 42.30
C CYS A 45 -7.58 13.30 42.50
N ASN A 46 -8.68 13.71 41.86
CA ASN A 46 -9.33 15.00 42.07
C ASN A 46 -10.62 14.90 42.89
N GLY A 47 -10.80 13.82 43.68
CA GLY A 47 -11.94 13.67 44.59
C GLY A 47 -13.25 13.30 43.88
N MET A 48 -13.17 12.74 42.67
CA MET A 48 -14.31 12.31 41.86
C MET A 48 -14.30 10.79 41.68
N PRO A 49 -14.86 10.02 42.64
CA PRO A 49 -14.83 8.56 42.59
C PRO A 49 -15.59 7.98 41.38
N VAL A 50 -16.53 8.74 40.81
CA VAL A 50 -17.22 8.39 39.56
C VAL A 50 -16.23 8.16 38.40
N GLY A 51 -15.01 8.69 38.48
CA GLY A 51 -13.95 8.40 37.52
C GLY A 51 -13.56 6.92 37.43
N MET A 52 -13.82 6.11 38.47
CA MET A 52 -13.60 4.66 38.42
C MET A 52 -14.43 3.97 37.34
N ILE A 53 -15.58 4.55 36.95
CA ILE A 53 -16.42 4.01 35.87
C ILE A 53 -15.64 3.94 34.55
N ALA A 54 -14.65 4.83 34.35
CA ALA A 54 -13.83 4.84 33.15
C ALA A 54 -12.85 3.65 33.04
N PHE A 55 -12.71 2.80 34.06
CA PHE A 55 -12.02 1.52 33.92
C PHE A 55 -12.82 0.50 33.11
N ILE A 56 -14.14 0.70 32.97
CA ILE A 56 -14.99 -0.12 32.11
C ILE A 56 -14.93 0.48 30.69
N PRO A 57 -14.39 -0.25 29.69
CA PRO A 57 -14.09 0.34 28.38
C PRO A 57 -15.27 1.01 27.68
N ILE A 58 -16.48 0.45 27.85
CA ILE A 58 -17.71 0.99 27.24
C ILE A 58 -18.06 2.39 27.78
N PHE A 59 -17.75 2.65 29.06
CA PHE A 59 -18.05 3.94 29.69
C PHE A 59 -16.88 4.94 29.61
N ALA A 60 -15.67 4.49 29.28
CA ALA A 60 -14.50 5.35 29.19
C ALA A 60 -14.71 6.56 28.25
N PRO A 61 -15.28 6.43 27.03
CA PRO A 61 -15.53 7.58 26.16
C PRO A 61 -16.52 8.59 26.77
N ILE A 62 -17.57 8.11 27.42
CA ILE A 62 -18.58 8.95 28.07
C ILE A 62 -17.94 9.74 29.22
N MET A 63 -17.13 9.06 30.04
CA MET A 63 -16.43 9.69 31.17
C MET A 63 -15.36 10.68 30.69
N SER A 64 -14.63 10.36 29.62
CA SER A 64 -13.69 11.28 28.96
C SER A 64 -14.38 12.58 28.55
N LEU A 65 -15.54 12.51 27.90
CA LEU A 65 -16.26 13.71 27.49
C LEU A 65 -16.83 14.48 28.69
N ALA A 66 -17.43 13.78 29.65
CA ALA A 66 -18.00 14.38 30.85
C ALA A 66 -16.93 15.15 31.67
N PHE A 67 -15.76 14.54 31.87
CA PHE A 67 -14.65 15.20 32.53
C PHE A 67 -13.93 16.21 31.66
N GLY A 68 -13.90 16.03 30.34
CA GLY A 68 -13.35 17.02 29.40
C GLY A 68 -14.08 18.36 29.50
N PHE A 69 -15.42 18.37 29.41
CA PHE A 69 -16.18 19.63 29.40
C PHE A 69 -16.48 20.22 30.78
N GLY A 70 -16.66 19.38 31.81
CA GLY A 70 -17.09 19.85 33.15
C GLY A 70 -16.12 19.51 34.27
N GLY A 71 -14.97 18.91 33.96
CA GLY A 71 -14.06 18.33 34.95
C GLY A 71 -13.54 19.37 35.93
N TYR A 72 -12.93 20.46 35.45
CA TYR A 72 -12.28 21.42 36.35
C TYR A 72 -13.23 22.02 37.36
N ARG A 73 -14.41 22.44 36.92
CA ARG A 73 -15.48 22.93 37.79
C ARG A 73 -15.90 21.87 38.83
N SER A 74 -16.18 20.66 38.37
CA SER A 74 -16.62 19.55 39.24
C SER A 74 -15.56 19.14 40.27
N ALA A 75 -14.28 19.18 39.89
CA ALA A 75 -13.16 18.86 40.76
C ALA A 75 -12.91 19.96 41.81
N TYR A 76 -13.01 21.23 41.40
CA TYR A 76 -12.80 22.38 42.27
C TYR A 76 -13.79 22.39 43.45
N GLU A 77 -15.06 22.12 43.17
CA GLU A 77 -16.12 22.02 44.19
C GLU A 77 -15.85 20.91 45.22
N LYS A 78 -15.11 19.86 44.85
CA LYS A 78 -14.92 18.66 45.67
C LYS A 78 -13.60 18.62 46.44
N ILE A 79 -12.52 19.15 45.87
CA ILE A 79 -11.16 18.98 46.45
C ILE A 79 -10.84 19.98 47.58
N ARG A 80 -11.71 20.98 47.81
CA ARG A 80 -11.64 21.96 48.91
C ARG A 80 -10.25 22.60 49.09
N LYS A 81 -9.54 22.86 47.99
CA LYS A 81 -8.24 23.55 47.98
C LYS A 81 -8.42 25.04 47.76
N SER A 82 -7.42 25.82 48.20
CA SER A 82 -7.31 27.21 47.77
C SER A 82 -7.20 27.27 46.24
N LYS A 83 -7.59 28.40 45.66
CA LYS A 83 -7.57 28.60 44.22
C LYS A 83 -6.19 28.32 43.66
N MET A 84 -5.16 29.00 44.14
CA MET A 84 -3.78 28.85 43.65
C MET A 84 -3.27 27.40 43.72
N GLU A 85 -3.55 26.68 44.83
CA GLU A 85 -3.19 25.27 44.95
C GLU A 85 -3.89 24.37 43.93
N PHE A 86 -5.15 24.69 43.58
CA PHE A 86 -5.88 23.94 42.57
C PHE A 86 -5.25 24.16 41.18
N TYR A 87 -4.90 25.39 40.83
CA TYR A 87 -4.24 25.71 39.56
C TYR A 87 -2.90 24.98 39.42
N ASP A 88 -2.08 24.99 40.46
CA ASP A 88 -0.80 24.27 40.47
C ASP A 88 -0.99 22.76 40.29
N LEU A 89 -2.00 22.20 40.95
CA LEU A 89 -2.36 20.80 40.80
C LEU A 89 -2.82 20.48 39.36
N GLN A 90 -3.68 21.30 38.77
CA GLN A 90 -4.14 21.08 37.40
C GLN A 90 -3.03 21.23 36.37
N THR A 91 -2.07 22.14 36.60
CA THR A 91 -0.88 22.29 35.74
C THR A 91 0.00 21.03 35.77
N LYS A 92 0.15 20.40 36.94
CA LYS A 92 0.85 19.10 37.06
C LYS A 92 0.11 18.00 36.30
N TRP A 93 -1.23 17.97 36.39
CA TRP A 93 -2.05 17.02 35.63
C TRP A 93 -1.97 17.23 34.11
N GLN A 94 -1.89 18.47 33.64
CA GLN A 94 -1.66 18.78 32.22
C GLN A 94 -0.33 18.18 31.72
N LYS A 95 0.76 18.37 32.48
CA LYS A 95 2.05 17.75 32.16
C LYS A 95 1.97 16.21 32.17
N ALA A 96 1.29 15.64 33.17
CA ALA A 96 1.09 14.20 33.24
C ALA A 96 0.30 13.66 32.04
N ALA A 97 -0.69 14.40 31.53
CA ALA A 97 -1.49 14.01 30.37
C ALA A 97 -0.66 13.93 29.09
N ILE A 98 0.25 14.90 28.89
CA ILE A 98 1.18 14.91 27.76
C ILE A 98 2.11 13.70 27.81
N ILE A 99 2.67 13.39 28.99
CA ILE A 99 3.54 12.22 29.16
C ILE A 99 2.75 10.93 28.92
N TYR A 100 1.54 10.84 29.45
CA TYR A 100 0.67 9.68 29.32
C TYR A 100 0.32 9.39 27.86
N ILE A 101 -0.11 10.40 27.08
CA ILE A 101 -0.42 10.20 25.67
C ILE A 101 0.82 9.86 24.85
N GLY A 102 1.98 10.48 25.15
CA GLY A 102 3.24 10.14 24.51
C GLY A 102 3.64 8.67 24.74
N ALA A 103 3.49 8.18 25.97
CA ALA A 103 3.75 6.78 26.30
C ALA A 103 2.80 5.80 25.60
N LEU A 104 1.50 6.12 25.53
CA LEU A 104 0.52 5.30 24.80
C LEU A 104 0.82 5.24 23.30
N LEU A 105 1.15 6.39 22.69
CA LEU A 105 1.52 6.44 21.27
C LEU A 105 2.80 5.66 21.00
N SER A 106 3.78 5.74 21.92
CA SER A 106 5.04 5.00 21.80
C SER A 106 4.82 3.50 21.90
N LEU A 107 3.97 3.06 22.85
CA LEU A 107 3.60 1.64 22.98
C LEU A 107 2.83 1.14 21.76
N LEU A 108 1.87 1.93 21.26
CA LEU A 108 1.14 1.58 20.04
C LEU A 108 2.09 1.43 18.85
N LEU A 109 3.05 2.35 18.71
CA LEU A 109 4.05 2.31 17.66
C LEU A 109 4.92 1.05 17.78
N LEU A 110 5.34 0.66 18.99
CA LEU A 110 6.09 -0.58 19.21
C LEU A 110 5.27 -1.84 18.88
N LEU A 111 3.97 -1.85 19.19
CA LEU A 111 3.10 -3.00 18.93
C LEU A 111 2.79 -3.17 17.43
N VAL A 112 2.75 -2.08 16.68
CA VAL A 112 2.34 -2.07 15.27
C VAL A 112 3.54 -2.03 14.32
N SER A 113 4.71 -1.55 14.76
CA SER A 113 5.89 -1.35 13.92
C SER A 113 6.35 -2.64 13.25
N GLY A 114 6.46 -3.76 13.97
CA GLY A 114 6.88 -5.04 13.39
C GLY A 114 5.95 -5.50 12.26
N ARG A 115 4.63 -5.34 12.45
CA ARG A 115 3.62 -5.68 11.44
C ARG A 115 3.69 -4.78 10.21
N VAL A 116 3.92 -3.48 10.43
CA VAL A 116 4.08 -2.50 9.35
C VAL A 116 5.37 -2.76 8.56
N ILE A 117 6.48 -3.04 9.25
CA ILE A 117 7.76 -3.37 8.63
C ILE A 117 7.61 -4.61 7.75
N ASN A 118 7.01 -5.68 8.27
CA ASN A 118 6.76 -6.89 7.49
C ASN A 118 5.90 -6.59 6.25
N TYR A 119 4.80 -5.85 6.43
CA TYR A 119 3.91 -5.50 5.33
C TYR A 119 4.61 -4.70 4.23
N VAL A 120 5.36 -3.66 4.61
CA VAL A 120 6.09 -2.81 3.66
C VAL A 120 7.18 -3.60 2.96
N SER A 121 7.94 -4.43 3.69
CA SER A 121 8.99 -5.27 3.11
C SER A 121 8.42 -6.23 2.07
N ASN A 122 7.36 -6.96 2.41
CA ASN A 122 6.72 -7.90 1.49
C ASN A 122 6.14 -7.20 0.26
N LYS A 123 5.56 -5.99 0.42
CA LYS A 123 5.05 -5.22 -0.73
C LYS A 123 6.15 -4.72 -1.65
N ASN A 124 7.29 -4.31 -1.10
CA ASN A 124 8.45 -3.91 -1.90
C ASN A 124 9.04 -5.11 -2.65
N GLU A 125 9.10 -6.28 -2.01
CA GLU A 125 9.58 -7.51 -2.65
C GLU A 125 8.66 -7.94 -3.80
N VAL A 126 7.34 -7.94 -3.59
CA VAL A 126 6.37 -8.19 -4.67
C VAL A 126 6.55 -7.20 -5.82
N ALA A 127 6.74 -5.90 -5.54
CA ALA A 127 6.99 -4.91 -6.59
C ALA A 127 8.28 -5.20 -7.37
N GLY A 128 9.36 -5.57 -6.68
CA GLY A 128 10.63 -5.93 -7.31
C GLY A 128 10.52 -7.19 -8.17
N ILE A 129 9.79 -8.21 -7.74
CA ILE A 129 9.55 -9.43 -8.53
C ILE A 129 8.78 -9.11 -9.81
N VAL A 130 7.79 -8.23 -9.74
CA VAL A 130 7.00 -7.82 -10.91
C VAL A 130 7.87 -7.06 -11.91
N GLU A 131 8.70 -6.13 -11.43
CA GLU A 131 9.65 -5.39 -12.26
C GLU A 131 10.69 -6.32 -12.90
N GLU A 132 11.25 -7.26 -12.14
CA GLU A 132 12.20 -8.25 -12.63
C GLU A 132 11.56 -9.16 -13.70
N TYR A 133 10.33 -9.61 -13.48
CA TYR A 133 9.59 -10.44 -14.43
C TYR A 133 9.30 -9.70 -15.74
N GLU A 134 8.81 -8.46 -15.69
CA GLU A 134 8.53 -7.68 -16.90
C GLU A 134 9.82 -7.36 -17.68
N ALA A 135 10.92 -7.04 -16.99
CA ALA A 135 12.22 -6.81 -17.64
C ALA A 135 12.74 -8.08 -18.34
N LYS A 136 12.65 -9.24 -17.68
CA LYS A 136 13.04 -10.53 -18.25
C LYS A 136 12.16 -10.91 -19.44
N LYS A 137 10.86 -10.67 -19.34
CA LYS A 137 9.90 -10.86 -20.44
C LYS A 137 10.25 -10.02 -21.66
N GLU A 138 10.51 -8.73 -21.47
CA GLU A 138 10.92 -7.83 -22.55
C GLU A 138 12.23 -8.30 -23.19
N GLN A 139 13.22 -8.71 -22.38
CA GLN A 139 14.47 -9.29 -22.87
C GLN A 139 14.25 -10.57 -23.69
N THR A 140 13.34 -11.46 -23.28
CA THR A 140 13.03 -12.67 -24.06
C THR A 140 12.37 -12.33 -25.40
N ILE A 141 11.47 -11.35 -25.43
CA ILE A 141 10.86 -10.86 -26.67
C ILE A 141 11.93 -10.26 -27.60
N GLU A 142 12.82 -9.42 -27.08
CA GLU A 142 13.91 -8.82 -27.85
C GLU A 142 14.90 -9.87 -28.39
N LYS A 143 15.27 -10.88 -27.58
CA LYS A 143 16.10 -12.02 -28.04
C LYS A 143 15.40 -12.78 -29.18
N ALA A 144 14.09 -13.01 -29.05
CA ALA A 144 13.31 -13.68 -30.07
C ALA A 144 13.26 -12.90 -31.39
N GLU A 145 13.04 -11.58 -31.31
CA GLU A 145 13.11 -10.67 -32.46
C GLU A 145 14.50 -10.65 -33.10
N THR A 146 15.56 -10.62 -32.28
CA THR A 146 16.96 -10.62 -32.77
C THR A 146 17.31 -11.92 -33.48
N LEU A 147 16.88 -13.08 -32.98
CA LEU A 147 17.09 -14.36 -33.65
C LEU A 147 16.50 -14.37 -35.07
N LEU A 148 15.35 -13.74 -35.28
CA LEU A 148 14.76 -13.61 -36.62
C LEU A 148 15.61 -12.77 -37.57
N GLU A 149 16.28 -11.74 -37.04
CA GLU A 149 17.18 -10.88 -37.81
C GLU A 149 18.53 -11.57 -38.09
N GLU A 150 19.11 -12.25 -37.09
CA GLU A 150 20.45 -12.85 -37.16
C GLU A 150 20.49 -14.22 -37.84
N GLU A 151 19.47 -15.09 -37.69
CA GLU A 151 19.47 -16.45 -38.26
C GLU A 151 19.21 -16.50 -39.77
N ASN A 152 19.35 -15.39 -40.49
CA ASN A 152 19.05 -15.27 -41.93
C ASN A 152 17.59 -15.55 -42.29
N LEU A 153 16.64 -15.63 -41.36
CA LEU A 153 15.22 -15.77 -41.71
C LEU A 153 14.73 -14.59 -42.55
N LYS A 154 15.11 -13.35 -42.24
CA LYS A 154 14.89 -12.19 -43.12
C LYS A 154 15.39 -12.41 -44.57
N LYS A 155 16.52 -13.11 -44.75
CA LYS A 155 17.08 -13.43 -46.07
C LYS A 155 16.27 -14.50 -46.82
N TYR A 156 15.61 -15.41 -46.09
CA TYR A 156 14.74 -16.44 -46.67
C TYR A 156 13.31 -15.93 -46.89
N ILE A 157 12.84 -14.99 -46.07
CA ILE A 157 11.47 -14.52 -46.11
C ILE A 157 11.34 -13.32 -47.06
N GLY A 158 12.36 -12.48 -47.25
CA GLY A 158 12.28 -11.33 -48.18
C GLY A 158 11.58 -10.10 -47.59
N ASP A 159 11.03 -9.22 -48.45
CA ASP A 159 10.46 -7.91 -48.09
C ASP A 159 8.99 -7.96 -47.60
N PHE A 160 8.50 -9.07 -47.06
CA PHE A 160 7.10 -9.13 -46.60
C PHE A 160 6.86 -8.19 -45.41
N ASP A 161 5.70 -7.53 -45.39
CA ASP A 161 5.26 -6.72 -44.25
C ASP A 161 4.91 -7.63 -43.06
N PHE A 162 5.65 -7.46 -41.96
CA PHE A 162 5.48 -8.25 -40.75
C PHE A 162 4.65 -7.50 -39.70
N VAL A 163 3.62 -8.15 -39.17
CA VAL A 163 2.99 -7.76 -37.91
C VAL A 163 3.34 -8.86 -36.90
N PRO A 164 4.37 -8.67 -36.06
CA PRO A 164 4.72 -9.65 -35.04
C PRO A 164 3.62 -9.67 -33.98
N GLU A 165 2.95 -10.81 -33.85
CA GLU A 165 2.16 -11.11 -32.67
C GLU A 165 2.94 -12.08 -31.79
N SER A 166 3.09 -11.74 -30.50
CA SER A 166 3.79 -12.58 -29.54
C SER A 166 2.81 -13.17 -28.53
N GLU A 167 2.88 -14.48 -28.36
CA GLU A 167 2.19 -15.21 -27.29
C GLU A 167 3.22 -15.85 -26.37
N LEU A 168 3.07 -15.62 -25.08
CA LEU A 168 3.97 -16.15 -24.05
C LEU A 168 3.23 -17.22 -23.25
N GLU A 169 3.85 -18.38 -23.15
CA GLU A 169 3.46 -19.43 -22.22
C GLU A 169 4.28 -19.28 -20.94
N ILE A 170 3.58 -19.23 -19.81
CA ILE A 170 4.15 -19.04 -18.48
C ILE A 170 4.06 -20.37 -17.75
N SER A 171 5.08 -20.70 -16.95
CA SER A 171 5.09 -21.90 -16.12
C SER A 171 3.80 -22.02 -15.30
N GLU A 172 3.23 -23.24 -15.23
CA GLU A 172 2.07 -23.52 -14.37
C GLU A 172 2.39 -23.30 -12.87
N ASN A 173 3.67 -23.46 -12.51
CA ASN A 173 4.19 -23.13 -11.20
C ASN A 173 4.44 -21.63 -11.12
N GLY A 174 3.78 -20.96 -10.18
CA GLY A 174 3.88 -19.52 -10.01
C GLY A 174 2.85 -18.77 -10.85
N ASN A 175 2.05 -17.94 -10.20
CA ASN A 175 1.12 -17.04 -10.88
C ASN A 175 1.39 -15.63 -10.39
N LEU A 176 1.87 -14.75 -11.29
CA LEU A 176 2.17 -13.36 -10.95
C LEU A 176 0.96 -12.65 -10.33
N TRP A 177 -0.25 -12.99 -10.82
CA TRP A 177 -1.49 -12.49 -10.24
C TRP A 177 -1.68 -12.95 -8.79
N HIS A 178 -1.30 -14.19 -8.46
CA HIS A 178 -1.38 -14.73 -7.11
C HIS A 178 -0.34 -14.08 -6.17
N ILE A 179 0.88 -13.80 -6.66
CA ILE A 179 1.88 -13.05 -5.89
C ILE A 179 1.38 -11.62 -5.62
N GLN A 180 0.82 -10.95 -6.64
CA GLN A 180 0.33 -9.58 -6.52
C GLN A 180 -0.94 -9.45 -5.65
N ASN A 181 -1.89 -10.38 -5.80
CA ASN A 181 -3.26 -10.24 -5.30
C ASN A 181 -3.71 -11.36 -4.36
N GLY A 182 -2.99 -12.48 -4.27
CA GLY A 182 -3.37 -13.64 -3.47
C GLY A 182 -3.21 -13.44 -1.96
N TYR A 183 -2.31 -12.54 -1.55
CA TYR A 183 -1.98 -12.34 -0.14
C TYR A 183 -2.80 -11.21 0.51
N ARG A 184 -3.44 -11.52 1.63
CA ARG A 184 -4.17 -10.54 2.46
C ARG A 184 -3.23 -9.74 3.35
N TYR A 185 -3.68 -8.57 3.81
CA TYR A 185 -2.94 -7.74 4.77
C TYR A 185 -2.46 -8.53 6.01
N GLN A 186 -3.30 -9.43 6.53
CA GLN A 186 -2.98 -10.23 7.72
C GLN A 186 -1.78 -11.15 7.50
N GLU A 187 -1.65 -11.72 6.30
CA GLU A 187 -0.56 -12.61 5.93
C GLU A 187 0.72 -11.81 5.69
N LEU A 188 0.61 -10.73 4.90
CA LEU A 188 1.72 -9.82 4.60
C LEU A 188 2.29 -9.11 5.84
N SER A 189 1.49 -8.90 6.88
CA SER A 189 1.95 -8.23 8.11
C SER A 189 2.43 -9.20 9.19
N ALA A 190 2.09 -10.48 9.10
CA ALA A 190 2.43 -11.47 10.13
C ALA A 190 3.93 -11.81 10.16
N ARG A 191 4.55 -11.94 9.00
CA ARG A 191 5.97 -12.32 8.83
C ARG A 191 6.51 -11.86 7.49
N ILE A 192 7.84 -11.89 7.34
CA ILE A 192 8.49 -11.84 6.03
C ILE A 192 8.20 -13.16 5.30
N ILE A 193 7.81 -13.05 4.03
CA ILE A 193 7.49 -14.16 3.16
C ILE A 193 8.57 -14.21 2.08
N ASP A 194 9.08 -15.41 1.78
CA ASP A 194 9.95 -15.62 0.61
C ASP A 194 9.05 -15.88 -0.59
N PHE A 195 9.01 -14.95 -1.53
CA PHE A 195 8.18 -15.06 -2.74
C PHE A 195 8.91 -15.71 -3.91
N ARG A 196 10.21 -16.00 -3.78
CA ARG A 196 11.01 -16.50 -4.91
C ARG A 196 10.66 -17.92 -5.32
N GLU A 197 10.22 -18.77 -4.39
CA GLU A 197 9.79 -20.14 -4.71
C GLU A 197 8.56 -20.16 -5.63
N ASP A 198 7.73 -19.12 -5.58
CA ASP A 198 6.50 -19.00 -6.37
C ASP A 198 6.71 -18.19 -7.66
N MET A 199 7.94 -17.78 -7.99
CA MET A 199 8.19 -16.88 -9.11
C MET A 199 7.86 -17.57 -10.45
N PRO A 200 6.94 -17.02 -11.26
CA PRO A 200 6.69 -17.55 -12.58
C PRO A 200 7.88 -17.28 -13.51
N TYR A 201 8.14 -18.20 -14.44
CA TYR A 201 9.08 -18.00 -15.53
C TYR A 201 8.42 -18.31 -16.87
N ILE A 202 8.96 -17.73 -17.94
CA ILE A 202 8.47 -17.98 -19.31
C ILE A 202 9.01 -19.33 -19.75
N THR A 203 8.13 -20.25 -20.10
CA THR A 203 8.50 -21.58 -20.61
C THR A 203 8.58 -21.59 -22.14
N LYS A 204 7.79 -20.73 -22.78
CA LYS A 204 7.72 -20.66 -24.24
C LYS A 204 7.39 -19.26 -24.71
N ALA A 205 8.11 -18.79 -25.73
CA ALA A 205 7.78 -17.59 -26.47
C ALA A 205 7.42 -17.97 -27.90
N THR A 206 6.21 -17.61 -28.31
CA THR A 206 5.67 -17.90 -29.62
C THR A 206 5.51 -16.61 -30.40
N GLN A 207 5.96 -16.57 -31.64
CA GLN A 207 5.78 -15.42 -32.52
C GLN A 207 5.14 -15.84 -33.84
N TYR A 208 4.21 -15.03 -34.31
CA TYR A 208 3.49 -15.23 -35.58
C TYR A 208 3.84 -14.12 -36.56
N PHE A 209 3.96 -14.49 -37.83
CA PHE A 209 4.30 -13.59 -38.92
C PHE A 209 3.39 -13.87 -40.10
N PHE A 210 2.50 -12.95 -40.43
CA PHE A 210 1.69 -13.09 -41.64
C PHE A 210 2.52 -12.73 -42.86
N ILE A 211 2.54 -13.66 -43.83
CA ILE A 211 3.10 -13.47 -45.16
C ILE A 211 1.88 -13.28 -46.08
N GLY A 212 1.89 -12.28 -46.96
CA GLY A 212 0.77 -11.97 -47.86
C GLY A 212 0.11 -13.20 -48.51
N ASP A 213 -1.16 -13.05 -48.89
CA ASP A 213 -2.05 -14.11 -49.41
C ASP A 213 -2.46 -15.18 -48.37
N GLY A 214 -2.45 -14.82 -47.08
CA GLY A 214 -2.98 -15.65 -45.99
C GLY A 214 -2.01 -16.68 -45.41
N TRP A 215 -0.75 -16.66 -45.82
CA TRP A 215 0.29 -17.54 -45.28
C TRP A 215 0.81 -17.03 -43.93
N MET A 216 1.37 -17.91 -43.11
CA MET A 216 1.93 -17.54 -41.81
C MET A 216 3.24 -18.26 -41.51
N ILE A 217 4.23 -17.57 -40.97
CA ILE A 217 5.34 -18.20 -40.26
C ILE A 217 5.02 -18.21 -38.78
N TRP A 218 5.14 -19.39 -38.19
CA TRP A 218 5.04 -19.61 -36.75
C TRP A 218 6.44 -19.93 -36.22
N MET A 219 6.89 -19.17 -35.23
CA MET A 219 8.12 -19.41 -34.50
C MET A 219 7.78 -19.76 -33.06
N SER A 220 8.36 -20.84 -32.56
CA SER A 220 8.19 -21.32 -31.19
C SER A 220 9.56 -21.46 -30.57
N LEU A 221 9.84 -20.65 -29.56
CA LEU A 221 11.07 -20.68 -28.77
C LEU A 221 10.78 -21.28 -27.40
N SER A 222 11.45 -22.37 -27.06
CA SER A 222 11.42 -22.91 -25.69
C SER A 222 12.47 -22.20 -24.86
N VAL A 223 12.10 -21.82 -23.64
CA VAL A 223 12.91 -20.98 -22.76
C VAL A 223 13.07 -21.67 -21.40
N ASP A 224 14.26 -21.62 -20.82
CA ASP A 224 14.51 -22.15 -19.48
C ASP A 224 14.19 -21.15 -18.35
N GLU A 225 14.41 -21.58 -17.11
CA GLU A 225 14.22 -20.75 -15.90
C GLU A 225 15.12 -19.50 -15.84
N ASN A 226 16.21 -19.48 -16.62
CA ASN A 226 17.14 -18.35 -16.75
C ASN A 226 16.80 -17.43 -17.92
N PHE A 227 15.67 -17.68 -18.60
CA PHE A 227 15.23 -16.92 -19.76
C PHE A 227 16.21 -17.05 -20.94
N ASP A 228 16.90 -18.18 -21.01
CA ASP A 228 17.74 -18.57 -22.12
C ASP A 228 16.99 -19.51 -23.06
N ILE A 229 17.18 -19.28 -24.36
CA ILE A 229 16.52 -20.05 -25.42
C ILE A 229 17.21 -21.40 -25.48
N THR A 230 16.45 -22.45 -25.24
CA THR A 230 16.93 -23.84 -25.23
C THR A 230 16.61 -24.57 -26.52
N GLU A 231 15.54 -24.17 -27.20
CA GLU A 231 15.08 -24.77 -28.45
C GLU A 231 14.38 -23.70 -29.31
N SER A 232 14.61 -23.73 -30.62
CA SER A 232 13.89 -22.90 -31.58
C SER A 232 13.25 -23.79 -32.65
N LYS A 233 11.97 -23.54 -32.94
CA LYS A 233 11.20 -24.24 -33.97
C LYS A 233 10.52 -23.22 -34.89
N PHE A 234 10.58 -23.49 -36.18
CA PHE A 234 10.03 -22.63 -37.22
C PHE A 234 9.08 -23.42 -38.11
N TYR A 235 7.97 -22.81 -38.49
CA TYR A 235 6.94 -23.44 -39.29
C TYR A 235 6.41 -22.43 -40.32
N ILE A 236 6.12 -22.91 -41.52
CA ILE A 236 5.42 -22.14 -42.55
C ILE A 236 4.07 -22.82 -42.76
N LEU A 237 2.99 -22.05 -42.63
CA LEU A 237 1.62 -22.51 -42.68
C LEU A 237 0.92 -21.91 -43.91
N ALA A 238 0.27 -22.78 -44.68
CA ALA A 238 -0.58 -22.37 -45.79
C ALA A 238 -1.90 -21.75 -45.28
N PRO A 239 -2.63 -20.95 -46.08
CA PRO A 239 -3.84 -20.25 -45.63
C PRO A 239 -4.90 -21.16 -45.02
N GLU A 240 -5.08 -22.35 -45.59
CA GLU A 240 -6.01 -23.38 -45.09
C GLU A 240 -5.60 -23.91 -43.70
N GLU A 241 -4.29 -23.99 -43.43
CA GLU A 241 -3.74 -24.43 -42.13
C GLU A 241 -3.84 -23.31 -41.08
N VAL A 242 -3.66 -22.06 -41.49
CA VAL A 242 -3.89 -20.88 -40.64
C VAL A 242 -5.35 -20.82 -40.21
N GLU A 243 -6.30 -20.95 -41.15
CA GLU A 243 -7.74 -21.01 -40.83
C GLU A 243 -8.08 -22.17 -39.89
N ALA A 244 -7.46 -23.34 -40.08
CA ALA A 244 -7.65 -24.49 -39.20
C ALA A 244 -7.11 -24.23 -37.78
N MET A 245 -5.94 -23.58 -37.65
CA MET A 245 -5.33 -23.24 -36.36
C MET A 245 -6.24 -22.33 -35.52
N TYR A 246 -6.78 -21.27 -36.13
CA TYR A 246 -7.69 -20.33 -35.46
C TYR A 246 -9.11 -20.91 -35.27
N GLY A 247 -9.60 -21.74 -36.20
CA GLY A 247 -10.99 -22.23 -36.20
C GLY A 247 -11.26 -23.44 -35.30
N SER A 248 -10.24 -24.18 -34.86
CA SER A 248 -10.44 -25.48 -34.20
C SER A 248 -9.61 -25.73 -32.93
N GLY A 249 -8.68 -24.85 -32.56
CA GLY A 249 -7.81 -25.07 -31.40
C GLY A 249 -6.97 -26.37 -31.51
N LEU A 250 -6.74 -26.84 -32.74
CA LEU A 250 -6.06 -28.11 -33.02
C LEU A 250 -4.57 -28.00 -32.69
N SER A 251 -4.07 -28.94 -31.87
CA SER A 251 -2.64 -29.23 -31.81
C SER A 251 -2.18 -29.73 -33.17
N ILE A 252 -1.30 -28.97 -33.81
CA ILE A 252 -0.74 -29.31 -35.12
C ILE A 252 -0.03 -30.67 -35.01
N ASP A 253 -0.46 -31.63 -35.83
CA ASP A 253 -0.01 -33.04 -35.79
C ASP A 253 1.50 -33.17 -35.99
N GLY A 254 2.12 -34.01 -35.14
CA GLY A 254 3.53 -34.43 -34.98
C GLY A 254 4.32 -34.73 -36.27
N SER A 255 3.63 -34.90 -37.39
CA SER A 255 4.17 -35.38 -38.65
C SER A 255 4.42 -34.31 -39.73
N ARG A 256 3.94 -33.06 -39.56
CA ARG A 256 4.23 -31.92 -40.47
C ARG A 256 5.40 -31.04 -40.00
N TRP A 257 6.23 -31.56 -39.11
CA TRP A 257 7.27 -30.83 -38.39
C TRP A 257 8.51 -30.79 -39.27
N MET A 258 8.80 -29.63 -39.85
CA MET A 258 10.03 -29.43 -40.57
C MET A 258 11.04 -28.75 -39.65
N GLU A 259 11.80 -29.57 -38.91
CA GLU A 259 13.12 -29.15 -38.45
C GLU A 259 13.96 -28.86 -39.70
N TYR A 260 14.22 -27.58 -39.97
CA TYR A 260 15.00 -27.11 -41.11
C TYR A 260 14.43 -27.49 -42.49
N MET A 261 13.68 -26.56 -43.10
CA MET A 261 13.54 -26.58 -44.55
C MET A 261 14.92 -26.26 -45.16
N ASP A 262 15.49 -27.21 -45.89
CA ASP A 262 16.65 -26.89 -46.72
C ASP A 262 16.25 -25.87 -47.81
N ARG A 263 17.22 -25.07 -48.21
CA ARG A 263 17.08 -23.94 -49.14
C ARG A 263 16.34 -24.29 -50.43
N GLU A 264 16.47 -25.52 -50.91
CA GLU A 264 15.94 -25.96 -52.20
C GLU A 264 14.41 -26.12 -52.15
N THR A 265 13.87 -26.56 -51.02
CA THR A 265 12.42 -26.68 -50.79
C THR A 265 11.76 -25.31 -50.69
N MET A 266 12.44 -24.37 -50.02
CA MET A 266 11.99 -23.00 -49.81
C MET A 266 12.02 -22.20 -51.13
N ASP A 267 13.10 -22.34 -51.91
CA ASP A 267 13.20 -21.78 -53.27
C ASP A 267 12.14 -22.36 -54.23
N ARG A 268 11.75 -23.63 -54.07
CA ARG A 268 10.66 -24.25 -54.86
C ARG A 268 9.31 -23.63 -54.53
N ILE A 269 8.97 -23.47 -53.26
CA ILE A 269 7.70 -22.84 -52.83
C ILE A 269 7.62 -21.40 -53.33
N LEU A 270 8.73 -20.65 -53.27
CA LEU A 270 8.79 -19.29 -53.80
C LEU A 270 8.68 -19.24 -55.33
N LYS A 271 9.26 -20.21 -56.06
CA LYS A 271 9.09 -20.34 -57.52
C LYS A 271 7.70 -20.75 -57.96
N GLU A 272 6.99 -21.55 -57.18
CA GLU A 272 5.60 -21.93 -57.47
C GLU A 272 4.63 -20.74 -57.30
N ARG A 273 5.09 -19.61 -56.76
CA ARG A 273 4.34 -18.35 -56.64
C ARG A 273 4.56 -17.35 -57.79
N GLU A 274 5.59 -17.51 -58.64
CA GLU A 274 5.78 -16.71 -59.87
C GLU A 274 4.91 -17.25 -61.03
#